data_AF-A0A0D7X4G6-F1
#
_entry.id   AF-A0A0D7X4G6-F1
#
_cell.length_a   1.000
_cell.length_b   1.000
_cell.length_c   1.000
_cell.angle_alpha   90.00
_cell.angle_beta   90.00
_cell.angle_gamma   90.00
#
_symmetry.space_group_name_H-M   'P 1'
#
loop_
_entity.id
_entity.type
_entity.pdbx_description
1 polymer ?
#
loop_
_entity_poly.entity_id
_entity_poly.type
_entity_poly.pdbx_seq_one_letter_code
_entity_poly.pdbx_strand_id
1 'polypeptide(L)'
;MIRKLLGEPPRVNKGILLDAMNSMSDMLKLLERQIQASGDPTHAFRKADILTRGLMSSLDELEQSHHAAAFFRTKVKAGYAEDMSVNEKSDYALYVFFYKDGFVRVFSILDKLGNWLNDLYDLKTGEYKPHYSYFTVLRQFRYLKMHPAMTDDLNDIKDSYTDAINRLRKRRNTEIHYMNTEMQDDLWQRHRALYGKIQLEDLDHHLEDLKQGLEMVNRSLTTAFRYTVKQWENREARP
;
A
#
# COMPACT_ATOMS: atom_id res chain seq x y z
N MET A 1 13.88 8.90 2.75
CA MET A 1 14.43 9.88 1.77
C MET A 1 13.71 11.22 1.84
N ILE A 2 12.39 11.26 1.73
CA ILE A 2 11.58 12.49 1.63
C ILE A 2 11.70 13.39 2.87
N ARG A 3 11.73 12.82 4.09
CA ARG A 3 11.92 13.61 5.32
C ARG A 3 13.15 14.51 5.32
N LYS A 4 14.26 14.05 4.74
CA LYS A 4 15.47 14.86 4.57
C LYS A 4 15.20 16.09 3.69
N LEU A 5 14.40 15.94 2.63
CA LEU A 5 13.99 17.05 1.76
C LEU A 5 13.04 18.02 2.47
N LEU A 6 12.27 17.54 3.46
CA LEU A 6 11.39 18.36 4.30
C LEU A 6 12.12 19.04 5.48
N GLY A 7 13.44 18.83 5.62
CA GLY A 7 14.23 19.36 6.74
C GLY A 7 14.01 18.59 8.06
N GLU A 8 13.46 17.39 8.00
CA GLU A 8 13.16 16.54 9.15
C GLU A 8 14.20 15.42 9.35
N PRO A 9 14.37 14.94 10.59
CA PRO A 9 15.23 13.79 10.86
C PRO A 9 14.73 12.51 10.16
N PRO A 10 15.62 11.53 9.93
CA PRO A 10 15.21 10.21 9.45
C PRO A 10 14.15 9.59 10.35
N ARG A 11 13.18 8.89 9.74
CA ARG A 11 12.14 8.18 10.47
C ARG A 11 12.75 7.07 11.33
N VAL A 12 12.25 6.93 12.55
CA VAL A 12 12.45 5.74 13.37
C VAL A 12 11.22 4.85 13.24
N ASN A 13 11.40 3.59 12.84
CA ASN A 13 10.31 2.60 12.78
C ASN A 13 9.68 2.44 14.19
N LYS A 14 8.36 2.61 14.30
CA LYS A 14 7.60 2.42 15.56
C LYS A 14 6.22 1.83 15.25
N GLY A 15 5.59 1.23 16.26
CA GLY A 15 4.23 0.67 16.19
C GLY A 15 4.06 -0.34 15.04
N ILE A 16 2.91 -0.31 14.38
CA ILE A 16 2.53 -1.24 13.31
C ILE A 16 3.53 -1.31 12.15
N LEU A 17 4.28 -0.23 11.91
CA LEU A 17 5.30 -0.17 10.87
C LEU A 17 6.57 -0.92 11.27
N LEU A 18 6.97 -0.79 12.54
CA LEU A 18 8.06 -1.60 13.06
C LEU A 18 7.68 -3.08 13.03
N ASP A 19 6.44 -3.41 13.40
CA ASP A 19 5.93 -4.77 13.37
C ASP A 19 5.99 -5.38 11.96
N ALA A 20 5.52 -4.64 10.94
CA ALA A 20 5.56 -5.10 9.55
C ALA A 20 7.00 -5.30 9.05
N MET A 21 7.88 -4.33 9.31
CA MET A 21 9.28 -4.37 8.89
C MET A 21 10.07 -5.51 9.56
N ASN A 22 9.85 -5.74 10.86
CA ASN A 22 10.47 -6.85 11.58
C ASN A 22 9.98 -8.20 11.06
N SER A 23 8.66 -8.34 10.84
CA SER A 23 8.09 -9.60 10.35
C SER A 23 8.62 -9.98 8.97
N MET A 24 8.80 -9.00 8.07
CA MET A 24 9.45 -9.22 6.78
C MET A 24 10.95 -9.53 6.93
N SER A 25 11.65 -8.86 7.85
CA SER A 25 13.06 -9.11 8.13
C SER A 25 13.31 -10.52 8.67
N ASP A 26 12.41 -11.05 9.51
CA ASP A 26 12.51 -12.41 10.02
C ASP A 26 12.29 -13.45 8.91
N MET A 27 11.37 -13.18 7.97
CA MET A 27 11.22 -14.00 6.78
C MET A 27 12.49 -13.99 5.89
N LEU A 28 13.14 -12.84 5.72
CA LEU A 28 14.41 -12.78 4.97
C LEU A 28 15.49 -13.65 5.61
N LYS A 29 15.60 -13.67 6.95
CA LYS A 29 16.55 -14.54 7.65
C LYS A 29 16.25 -16.02 7.42
N LEU A 30 14.97 -16.41 7.42
CA LEU A 30 14.58 -17.80 7.12
C LEU A 30 14.90 -18.17 5.68
N LEU A 31 14.57 -17.30 4.73
CA LEU A 31 14.88 -17.52 3.31
C LEU A 31 16.38 -17.67 3.08
N GLU A 32 17.20 -16.83 3.71
CA GLU A 32 18.66 -16.92 3.63
C GLU A 32 19.18 -18.28 4.10
N ARG A 33 18.70 -18.77 5.26
CA ARG A 33 19.06 -20.11 5.76
C ARG A 33 18.66 -21.22 4.79
N GLN A 34 17.46 -21.14 4.22
CA GLN A 34 16.95 -22.12 3.27
C GLN A 34 17.73 -22.13 1.94
N ILE A 35 18.12 -20.95 1.45
CA ILE A 35 18.99 -20.82 0.27
C ILE A 35 20.37 -21.45 0.54
N GLN A 36 20.95 -21.19 1.71
CA GLN A 36 22.26 -21.75 2.09
C GLN A 36 22.21 -23.28 2.25
N ALA A 37 21.14 -23.81 2.86
CA ALA A 37 21.00 -25.25 3.13
C ALA A 37 20.70 -26.08 1.88
N SER A 38 19.82 -25.59 0.99
CA SER A 38 19.34 -26.35 -0.17
C SER A 38 20.04 -25.98 -1.49
N GLY A 39 20.76 -24.86 -1.54
CA GLY A 39 21.28 -24.27 -2.79
C GLY A 39 20.20 -23.57 -3.65
N ASP A 40 18.92 -23.73 -3.29
CA ASP A 40 17.73 -23.18 -3.98
C ASP A 40 17.71 -23.48 -5.50
N PRO A 41 17.64 -24.76 -5.91
CA PRO A 41 17.75 -25.16 -7.32
C PRO A 41 16.56 -24.70 -8.17
N THR A 42 15.37 -24.50 -7.56
CA THR A 42 14.17 -23.99 -8.23
C THR A 42 14.12 -22.46 -8.25
N HIS A 43 15.06 -21.78 -7.60
CA HIS A 43 15.09 -20.33 -7.40
C HIS A 43 13.88 -19.75 -6.65
N ALA A 44 13.06 -20.60 -6.01
CA ALA A 44 11.83 -20.18 -5.34
C ALA A 44 12.13 -19.29 -4.12
N PHE A 45 13.17 -19.64 -3.34
CA PHE A 45 13.53 -18.86 -2.15
C PHE A 45 14.15 -17.52 -2.51
N ARG A 46 15.02 -17.47 -3.54
CA ARG A 46 15.56 -16.19 -4.06
C ARG A 46 14.45 -15.28 -4.59
N LYS A 47 13.45 -15.83 -5.30
CA LYS A 47 12.29 -15.07 -5.76
C LYS A 47 11.51 -14.47 -4.57
N ALA A 48 11.25 -15.27 -3.53
CA ALA A 48 10.58 -14.80 -2.32
C ALA A 48 11.39 -13.73 -1.57
N ASP A 49 12.73 -13.84 -1.52
CA ASP A 49 13.62 -12.85 -0.89
C ASP A 49 13.52 -11.50 -1.62
N ILE A 50 13.67 -11.50 -2.96
CA ILE A 50 13.58 -10.29 -3.78
C ILE A 50 12.21 -9.62 -3.62
N LEU A 51 11.12 -10.38 -3.69
CA LEU A 51 9.78 -9.85 -3.52
C LEU A 51 9.57 -9.26 -2.11
N THR A 52 10.12 -9.90 -1.08
CA THR A 52 10.03 -9.41 0.31
C THR A 52 10.79 -8.10 0.48
N ARG A 53 12.01 -7.97 -0.07
CA ARG A 53 12.75 -6.70 -0.07
C ARG A 53 12.02 -5.60 -0.84
N GLY A 54 11.41 -5.96 -1.97
CA GLY A 54 10.56 -5.05 -2.74
C GLY A 54 9.36 -4.54 -1.94
N LEU A 55 8.71 -5.41 -1.16
CA LEU A 55 7.62 -5.02 -0.25
C LEU A 55 8.11 -4.07 0.85
N MET A 56 9.29 -4.32 1.44
CA MET A 56 9.88 -3.42 2.43
C MET A 56 10.15 -2.02 1.86
N SER A 57 10.75 -1.93 0.67
CA SER A 57 10.98 -0.63 0.00
C SER A 57 9.66 0.10 -0.28
N SER A 58 8.68 -0.61 -0.85
CA SER A 58 7.39 -0.01 -1.17
C SER A 58 6.62 0.44 0.08
N LEU A 59 6.72 -0.29 1.20
CA LEU A 59 6.12 0.13 2.46
C LEU A 59 6.76 1.41 3.02
N ASP A 60 8.09 1.53 2.95
CA ASP A 60 8.80 2.75 3.32
C ASP A 60 8.40 3.93 2.43
N GLU A 61 8.25 3.71 1.12
CA GLU A 61 7.78 4.71 0.16
C GLU A 61 6.34 5.16 0.47
N LEU A 62 5.40 4.23 0.70
CA LEU A 62 4.02 4.57 1.05
C LEU A 62 3.94 5.42 2.33
N GLU A 63 4.71 5.04 3.34
CA GLU A 63 4.75 5.78 4.59
C GLU A 63 5.30 7.19 4.39
N GLN A 64 6.36 7.34 3.60
CA GLN A 64 6.91 8.65 3.28
C GLN A 64 5.94 9.51 2.47
N SER A 65 5.19 8.92 1.53
CA SER A 65 4.17 9.63 0.75
C SER A 65 3.02 10.12 1.64
N HIS A 66 2.52 9.28 2.55
CA HIS A 66 1.53 9.72 3.55
C HIS A 66 2.07 10.85 4.43
N HIS A 67 3.30 10.71 4.94
CA HIS A 67 3.92 11.73 5.79
C HIS A 67 4.09 13.06 5.07
N ALA A 68 4.59 13.04 3.84
CA ALA A 68 4.76 14.25 3.03
C ALA A 68 3.42 14.90 2.70
N ALA A 69 2.41 14.13 2.32
CA ALA A 69 1.06 14.64 2.12
C ALA A 69 0.53 15.33 3.39
N ALA A 70 0.65 14.69 4.55
CA ALA A 70 0.24 15.27 5.82
C ALA A 70 1.00 16.56 6.15
N PHE A 71 2.31 16.59 5.89
CA PHE A 71 3.13 17.79 6.07
C PHE A 71 2.63 18.97 5.23
N PHE A 72 2.46 18.79 3.91
CA PHE A 72 2.01 19.86 3.03
C PHE A 72 0.56 20.27 3.28
N ARG A 73 -0.31 19.32 3.65
CA ARG A 73 -1.69 19.62 4.07
C ARG A 73 -1.74 20.66 5.18
N THR A 74 -0.82 20.61 6.14
CA THR A 74 -0.81 21.56 7.28
C THR A 74 -0.61 23.01 6.86
N LYS A 75 -0.06 23.24 5.66
CA LYS A 75 0.23 24.55 5.08
C LYS A 75 -0.91 25.09 4.20
N VAL A 76 -1.87 24.24 3.83
CA VAL A 76 -3.07 24.63 3.06
C VAL A 76 -4.19 25.04 4.03
N LYS A 77 -4.68 26.27 3.88
CA LYS A 77 -5.66 26.92 4.77
C LYS A 77 -6.90 27.43 4.03
N ALA A 78 -6.77 27.89 2.80
CA ALA A 78 -7.86 28.39 1.99
C ALA A 78 -8.89 27.28 1.74
N GLY A 79 -10.18 27.62 1.78
CA GLY A 79 -11.26 26.70 1.42
C GLY A 79 -11.53 26.62 -0.09
N TYR A 80 -10.95 27.54 -0.87
CA TYR A 80 -11.12 27.67 -2.31
C TYR A 80 -9.77 27.83 -3.00
N ALA A 81 -9.63 27.23 -4.18
CA ALA A 81 -8.36 27.26 -4.94
C ALA A 81 -7.95 28.68 -5.38
N GLU A 82 -8.93 29.53 -5.66
CA GLU A 82 -8.71 30.92 -6.09
C GLU A 82 -8.21 31.82 -4.96
N ASP A 83 -8.51 31.46 -3.70
CA ASP A 83 -8.15 32.22 -2.51
C ASP A 83 -6.74 31.87 -1.98
N MET A 84 -6.10 30.84 -2.54
CA MET A 84 -4.74 30.46 -2.16
C MET A 84 -3.71 31.47 -2.63
N SER A 85 -2.77 31.80 -1.74
CA SER A 85 -1.53 32.49 -2.13
C SER A 85 -0.68 31.64 -3.09
N VAL A 86 0.29 32.24 -3.77
CA VAL A 86 1.20 31.50 -4.68
C VAL A 86 1.92 30.36 -3.94
N ASN A 87 2.43 30.64 -2.73
CA ASN A 87 3.12 29.63 -1.92
C ASN A 87 2.18 28.50 -1.50
N GLU A 88 0.95 28.85 -1.11
CA GLU A 88 -0.06 27.88 -0.71
C GLU A 88 -0.51 27.00 -1.89
N LYS A 89 -0.60 27.54 -3.11
CA LYS A 89 -0.85 26.74 -4.32
C LYS A 89 0.26 25.73 -4.56
N SER A 90 1.52 26.12 -4.34
CA SER A 90 2.65 25.19 -4.44
C SER A 90 2.59 24.11 -3.37
N ASP A 91 2.28 24.45 -2.11
CA ASP A 91 2.12 23.46 -1.04
C ASP A 91 0.93 22.53 -1.32
N TYR A 92 -0.19 23.04 -1.84
CA TYR A 92 -1.34 22.23 -2.26
C TYR A 92 -0.98 21.26 -3.40
N ALA A 93 -0.23 21.71 -4.41
CA ALA A 93 0.24 20.84 -5.48
C ALA A 93 1.13 19.70 -4.96
N LEU A 94 2.01 19.99 -3.99
CA LEU A 94 2.85 18.98 -3.34
C LEU A 94 2.03 18.01 -2.49
N TYR A 95 1.03 18.51 -1.74
CA TYR A 95 0.05 17.67 -1.07
C TYR A 95 -0.62 16.69 -2.04
N VAL A 96 -1.18 17.21 -3.15
CA VAL A 96 -1.87 16.40 -4.16
C VAL A 96 -0.93 15.35 -4.76
N PHE A 97 0.31 15.74 -5.09
CA PHE A 97 1.32 14.82 -5.63
C PHE A 97 1.58 13.63 -4.70
N PHE A 98 1.91 13.89 -3.43
CA PHE A 98 2.21 12.83 -2.47
C PHE A 98 0.97 12.03 -2.06
N TYR A 99 -0.21 12.65 -2.00
CA TYR A 99 -1.46 11.95 -1.76
C TYR A 99 -1.79 10.97 -2.89
N LYS A 100 -1.64 11.41 -4.15
CA LYS A 100 -1.86 10.57 -5.34
C LYS A 100 -0.93 9.37 -5.37
N ASP A 101 0.36 9.63 -5.18
CA ASP A 101 1.37 8.58 -5.10
C ASP A 101 1.08 7.62 -3.93
N GLY A 102 0.67 8.15 -2.77
CA GLY A 102 0.29 7.36 -1.59
C GLY A 102 -0.82 6.35 -1.87
N PHE A 103 -1.99 6.77 -2.37
CA PHE A 103 -3.08 5.82 -2.58
C PHE A 103 -2.80 4.82 -3.70
N VAL A 104 -2.00 5.17 -4.71
CA VAL A 104 -1.55 4.20 -5.74
C VAL A 104 -0.69 3.12 -5.09
N ARG A 105 0.23 3.51 -4.20
CA ARG A 105 1.10 2.59 -3.47
C ARG A 105 0.35 1.64 -2.55
N VAL A 106 -0.73 2.07 -1.90
CA VAL A 106 -1.59 1.18 -1.09
C VAL A 106 -1.99 -0.05 -1.91
N PHE A 107 -2.55 0.15 -3.11
CA PHE A 107 -2.98 -0.96 -3.95
C PHE A 107 -1.82 -1.74 -4.54
N SER A 108 -0.75 -1.06 -4.96
CA SER A 108 0.45 -1.73 -5.48
C SER A 108 1.07 -2.69 -4.46
N ILE A 109 1.15 -2.29 -3.18
CA ILE A 109 1.70 -3.13 -2.11
C ILE A 109 0.77 -4.30 -1.81
N LEU A 110 -0.54 -4.06 -1.71
CA LEU A 110 -1.51 -5.14 -1.51
C LEU A 110 -1.40 -6.17 -2.64
N ASP A 111 -1.34 -5.74 -3.90
CA ASP A 111 -1.21 -6.65 -5.04
C ASP A 111 0.14 -7.39 -5.05
N LYS A 112 1.24 -6.74 -4.67
CA LYS A 112 2.54 -7.41 -4.46
C LYS A 112 2.46 -8.48 -3.36
N LEU A 113 1.79 -8.18 -2.25
CA LEU A 113 1.54 -9.16 -1.19
C LEU A 113 0.66 -10.31 -1.69
N GLY A 114 -0.37 -10.01 -2.50
CA GLY A 114 -1.19 -11.01 -3.16
C GLY A 114 -0.37 -11.96 -4.03
N ASN A 115 0.52 -11.42 -4.87
CA ASN A 115 1.42 -12.24 -5.70
C ASN A 115 2.38 -13.07 -4.84
N TRP A 116 2.95 -12.48 -3.78
CA TRP A 116 3.83 -13.20 -2.86
C TRP A 116 3.11 -14.38 -2.19
N LEU A 117 1.87 -14.17 -1.71
CA LEU A 117 1.05 -15.23 -1.14
C LEU A 117 0.65 -16.29 -2.16
N ASN A 118 0.26 -15.86 -3.36
CA ASN A 118 -0.10 -16.76 -4.45
C ASN A 118 1.05 -17.70 -4.79
N ASP A 119 2.26 -17.16 -4.92
CA ASP A 119 3.43 -17.92 -5.32
C ASP A 119 3.93 -18.81 -4.18
N LEU A 120 3.95 -18.30 -2.94
CA LEU A 120 4.44 -19.05 -1.78
C LEU A 120 3.55 -20.26 -1.45
N TYR A 121 2.23 -20.11 -1.58
CA TYR A 121 1.25 -21.14 -1.24
C TYR A 121 0.69 -21.88 -2.46
N ASP A 122 1.28 -21.68 -3.64
CA ASP A 122 0.87 -22.30 -4.92
C ASP A 122 -0.66 -22.24 -5.17
N LEU A 123 -1.25 -21.07 -4.98
CA LEU A 123 -2.71 -20.90 -5.06
C LEU A 123 -3.26 -20.94 -6.49
N LYS A 124 -2.35 -20.81 -7.48
CA LYS A 124 -2.65 -20.81 -8.92
C LYS A 124 -3.74 -19.83 -9.33
N THR A 125 -3.83 -18.69 -8.64
CA THR A 125 -4.88 -17.67 -8.88
C THR A 125 -4.82 -17.15 -10.33
N GLY A 126 -3.61 -17.04 -10.89
CA GLY A 126 -3.38 -16.60 -12.26
C GLY A 126 -3.92 -17.54 -13.34
N GLU A 127 -4.06 -18.85 -13.07
CA GLU A 127 -4.61 -19.81 -14.03
C GLU A 127 -6.10 -19.55 -14.31
N TYR A 128 -6.83 -19.08 -13.29
CA TYR A 128 -8.25 -18.77 -13.39
C TYR A 128 -8.53 -17.30 -13.73
N LYS A 129 -7.64 -16.39 -13.32
CA LYS A 129 -7.77 -14.96 -13.56
C LYS A 129 -6.40 -14.32 -13.81
N PRO A 130 -6.01 -14.06 -15.07
CA PRO A 130 -4.67 -13.54 -15.39
C PRO A 130 -4.32 -12.23 -14.68
N HIS A 131 -5.31 -11.35 -14.52
CA HIS A 131 -5.17 -10.10 -13.77
C HIS A 131 -5.98 -10.17 -12.48
N TYR A 132 -5.31 -10.53 -11.39
CA TYR A 132 -5.91 -10.64 -10.07
C TYR A 132 -5.36 -9.58 -9.10
N SER A 133 -6.13 -9.28 -8.07
CA SER A 133 -5.71 -8.40 -6.98
C SER A 133 -5.51 -9.21 -5.70
N TYR A 134 -4.94 -8.57 -4.69
CA TYR A 134 -4.90 -9.09 -3.32
C TYR A 134 -6.23 -9.70 -2.86
N PHE A 135 -7.33 -9.01 -3.15
CA PHE A 135 -8.67 -9.43 -2.74
C PHE A 135 -9.14 -10.70 -3.47
N THR A 136 -8.68 -10.93 -4.70
CA THR A 136 -8.91 -12.20 -5.40
C THR A 136 -8.14 -13.33 -4.71
N VAL A 137 -6.90 -13.07 -4.29
CA VAL A 137 -6.05 -14.06 -3.59
C VAL A 137 -6.66 -14.46 -2.25
N LEU A 138 -7.17 -13.51 -1.45
CA LEU A 138 -7.88 -13.83 -0.20
C LEU A 138 -9.12 -14.71 -0.43
N ARG A 139 -9.85 -14.46 -1.52
CA ARG A 139 -10.99 -15.32 -1.89
C ARG A 139 -10.54 -16.72 -2.27
N GLN A 140 -9.42 -16.84 -2.97
CA GLN A 140 -8.85 -18.12 -3.37
C GLN A 140 -8.42 -18.95 -2.15
N PHE A 141 -7.77 -18.35 -1.15
CA PHE A 141 -7.48 -19.02 0.12
C PHE A 141 -8.73 -19.60 0.78
N ARG A 142 -9.81 -18.81 0.87
CA ARG A 142 -11.08 -19.27 1.45
C ARG A 142 -11.69 -20.41 0.64
N TYR A 143 -11.67 -20.31 -0.68
CA TYR A 143 -12.21 -21.34 -1.57
C TYR A 143 -11.46 -22.67 -1.42
N LEU A 144 -10.13 -22.62 -1.37
CA LEU A 144 -9.27 -23.81 -1.19
C LEU A 144 -9.19 -24.28 0.27
N LYS A 145 -9.76 -23.54 1.22
CA LYS A 145 -9.68 -23.78 2.67
C LYS A 145 -8.23 -23.92 3.18
N MET A 146 -7.32 -23.18 2.56
CA MET A 146 -5.90 -23.18 2.91
C MET A 146 -5.63 -22.17 4.01
N HIS A 147 -4.82 -22.56 5.01
CA HIS A 147 -4.38 -21.68 6.09
C HIS A 147 -5.52 -20.87 6.73
N PRO A 148 -6.57 -21.51 7.29
CA PRO A 148 -7.79 -20.83 7.72
C PRO A 148 -7.53 -19.72 8.74
N ALA A 149 -6.65 -19.95 9.73
CA ALA A 149 -6.31 -18.93 10.73
C ALA A 149 -5.76 -17.63 10.11
N MET A 150 -4.75 -17.72 9.22
CA MET A 150 -4.23 -16.54 8.53
C MET A 150 -5.28 -15.91 7.62
N THR A 151 -6.07 -16.74 6.95
CA THR A 151 -7.08 -16.29 6.00
C THR A 151 -8.17 -15.50 6.69
N ASP A 152 -8.65 -15.97 7.85
CA ASP A 152 -9.67 -15.29 8.64
C ASP A 152 -9.12 -13.96 9.16
N ASP A 153 -7.92 -13.94 9.76
CA ASP A 153 -7.28 -12.70 10.22
C ASP A 153 -7.13 -11.65 9.09
N LEU A 154 -6.70 -12.08 7.89
CA LEU A 154 -6.55 -11.18 6.74
C LEU A 154 -7.89 -10.68 6.20
N ASN A 155 -8.97 -11.48 6.29
CA ASN A 155 -10.31 -11.04 5.92
C ASN A 155 -10.87 -10.05 6.94
N ASP A 156 -10.66 -10.28 8.23
CA ASP A 156 -11.10 -9.37 9.30
C ASP A 156 -10.40 -8.00 9.17
N ILE A 157 -9.11 -8.00 8.84
CA ILE A 157 -8.37 -6.77 8.50
C ILE A 157 -9.03 -6.09 7.29
N LYS A 158 -9.23 -6.81 6.18
CA LYS A 158 -9.88 -6.26 4.98
C LYS A 158 -11.24 -5.63 5.31
N ASP A 159 -12.06 -6.32 6.09
CA ASP A 159 -13.42 -5.88 6.38
C ASP A 159 -13.41 -4.62 7.26
N SER A 160 -12.48 -4.53 8.21
CA SER A 160 -12.29 -3.36 9.08
C SER A 160 -11.93 -2.05 8.34
N TYR A 161 -11.32 -2.15 7.15
CA TYR A 161 -10.89 -0.97 6.36
C TYR A 161 -11.68 -0.79 5.04
N THR A 162 -12.77 -1.54 4.84
CA THR A 162 -13.46 -1.62 3.54
C THR A 162 -13.91 -0.27 3.01
N ASP A 163 -14.44 0.61 3.86
CA ASP A 163 -14.96 1.91 3.43
C ASP A 163 -13.88 2.84 2.90
N ALA A 164 -12.79 3.03 3.67
CA ALA A 164 -11.65 3.85 3.26
C ALA A 164 -11.00 3.31 1.98
N ILE A 165 -10.78 1.99 1.91
CA ILE A 165 -10.18 1.36 0.73
C ILE A 165 -11.06 1.50 -0.51
N ASN A 166 -12.39 1.42 -0.37
CA ASN A 166 -13.30 1.64 -1.48
C ASN A 166 -13.27 3.08 -1.98
N ARG A 167 -13.16 4.08 -1.09
CA ARG A 167 -12.99 5.49 -1.47
C ARG A 167 -11.66 5.71 -2.19
N LEU A 168 -10.55 5.21 -1.64
CA LEU A 168 -9.24 5.28 -2.29
C LEU A 168 -9.24 4.60 -3.67
N ARG A 169 -9.91 3.46 -3.81
CA ARG A 169 -10.01 2.74 -5.09
C ARG A 169 -10.77 3.54 -6.13
N LYS A 170 -11.90 4.14 -5.76
CA LYS A 170 -12.69 5.02 -6.64
C LYS A 170 -11.82 6.19 -7.09
N ARG A 171 -11.15 6.88 -6.17
CA ARG A 171 -10.21 7.98 -6.48
C ARG A 171 -9.12 7.55 -7.45
N ARG A 172 -8.42 6.46 -7.16
CA ARG A 172 -7.39 5.92 -8.06
C ARG A 172 -7.93 5.66 -9.47
N ASN A 173 -9.10 5.04 -9.59
CA ASN A 173 -9.69 4.74 -10.89
C ASN A 173 -10.07 6.02 -11.65
N THR A 174 -10.63 7.00 -10.94
CA THR A 174 -10.94 8.33 -11.47
C THR A 174 -9.67 9.06 -11.94
N GLU A 175 -8.59 9.00 -11.18
CA GLU A 175 -7.31 9.64 -11.54
C GLU A 175 -6.63 8.97 -12.73
N ILE A 176 -6.65 7.64 -12.80
CA ILE A 176 -6.18 6.91 -13.99
C ILE A 176 -7.02 7.31 -15.22
N HIS A 177 -8.33 7.46 -15.04
CA HIS A 177 -9.19 7.94 -16.12
C HIS A 177 -8.79 9.35 -16.55
N TYR A 178 -8.61 10.29 -15.62
CA TYR A 178 -8.21 11.67 -15.93
C TYR A 178 -6.86 11.76 -16.64
N MET A 179 -5.84 11.01 -16.18
CA MET A 179 -4.54 10.94 -16.86
C MET A 179 -4.66 10.40 -18.30
N ASN A 180 -5.60 9.48 -18.54
CA ASN A 180 -5.82 8.92 -19.88
C ASN A 180 -6.68 9.84 -20.78
N THR A 181 -7.42 10.79 -20.21
CA THR A 181 -8.36 11.68 -20.94
C THR A 181 -7.96 13.17 -20.90
N GLU A 182 -6.72 13.51 -20.57
CA GLU A 182 -6.21 14.86 -20.24
C GLU A 182 -6.78 16.02 -21.09
N MET A 183 -6.95 15.85 -22.41
CA MET A 183 -7.50 16.91 -23.28
C MET A 183 -8.99 17.26 -23.07
N GLN A 184 -9.83 16.35 -22.57
CA GLN A 184 -11.26 16.65 -22.32
C GLN A 184 -11.50 17.33 -20.96
N ASP A 185 -10.55 17.23 -20.03
CA ASP A 185 -10.74 17.69 -18.65
C ASP A 185 -10.32 19.15 -18.44
N ASP A 186 -9.34 19.65 -19.19
CA ASP A 186 -9.01 21.09 -19.26
C ASP A 186 -10.22 21.93 -19.69
N LEU A 187 -11.08 21.37 -20.56
CA LEU A 187 -12.35 21.99 -20.97
C LEU A 187 -13.37 21.96 -19.83
N TRP A 188 -13.43 20.89 -19.04
CA TRP A 188 -14.34 20.73 -17.91
C TRP A 188 -13.97 21.59 -16.69
N GLN A 189 -12.69 21.72 -16.36
CA GLN A 189 -12.21 22.62 -15.29
C GLN A 189 -12.47 24.08 -15.66
N ARG A 190 -12.22 24.48 -16.91
CA ARG A 190 -12.60 25.80 -17.42
C ARG A 190 -14.12 26.01 -17.36
N HIS A 191 -14.90 24.97 -17.59
CA HIS A 191 -16.36 25.06 -17.47
C HIS A 191 -16.85 25.22 -16.02
N ARG A 192 -16.21 24.58 -15.03
CA ARG A 192 -16.56 24.76 -13.60
C ARG A 192 -16.17 26.14 -13.07
N ALA A 193 -15.00 26.67 -13.47
CA ALA A 193 -14.56 28.01 -13.08
C ALA A 193 -15.51 29.12 -13.59
N LEU A 194 -16.27 28.87 -14.66
CA LEU A 194 -17.31 29.79 -15.16
C LEU A 194 -18.54 29.90 -14.22
N TYR A 195 -18.74 28.97 -13.28
CA TYR A 195 -19.92 28.93 -12.40
C TYR A 195 -19.64 29.20 -10.91
N GLY A 196 -18.40 29.56 -10.53
CA GLY A 196 -18.04 29.95 -9.16
C GLY A 196 -16.65 29.49 -8.73
N LYS A 197 -16.25 29.85 -7.50
CA LYS A 197 -14.99 29.40 -6.90
C LYS A 197 -14.98 27.88 -6.72
N ILE A 198 -13.87 27.23 -7.06
CA ILE A 198 -13.70 25.79 -6.87
C ILE A 198 -13.40 25.54 -5.39
N GLN A 199 -14.40 25.02 -4.67
CA GLN A 199 -14.23 24.59 -3.28
C GLN A 199 -13.27 23.40 -3.23
N LEU A 200 -12.32 23.45 -2.30
CA LEU A 200 -11.45 22.31 -2.06
C LEU A 200 -12.23 21.15 -1.46
N GLU A 201 -11.90 19.94 -1.92
CA GLU A 201 -12.37 18.71 -1.28
C GLU A 201 -11.88 18.62 0.17
N ASP A 202 -12.52 17.78 0.99
CA ASP A 202 -12.12 17.54 2.38
C ASP A 202 -10.77 16.80 2.44
N LEU A 203 -9.70 17.57 2.44
CA LEU A 203 -8.34 17.07 2.42
C LEU A 203 -7.96 16.31 3.69
N ASP A 204 -8.62 16.59 4.83
CA ASP A 204 -8.37 15.88 6.08
C ASP A 204 -9.00 14.49 6.04
N HIS A 205 -10.22 14.39 5.50
CA HIS A 205 -10.85 13.10 5.26
C HIS A 205 -10.03 12.23 4.30
N HIS A 206 -9.43 12.84 3.27
CA HIS A 206 -8.54 12.13 2.33
C HIS A 206 -7.30 11.56 3.00
N LEU A 207 -6.67 12.35 3.87
CA LEU A 207 -5.52 11.88 4.62
C LEU A 207 -5.89 10.76 5.58
N GLU A 208 -7.04 10.84 6.22
CA GLU A 208 -7.52 9.77 7.10
C GLU A 208 -7.80 8.48 6.31
N ASP A 209 -8.39 8.57 5.11
CA ASP A 209 -8.53 7.42 4.21
C ASP A 209 -7.16 6.82 3.83
N LEU A 210 -6.19 7.65 3.47
CA LEU A 210 -4.83 7.20 3.12
C LEU A 210 -4.13 6.56 4.32
N LYS A 211 -4.28 7.14 5.52
CA LYS A 211 -3.75 6.61 6.76
C LYS A 211 -4.33 5.24 7.09
N GLN A 212 -5.64 5.06 6.92
CA GLN A 212 -6.31 3.76 7.05
C GLN A 212 -5.81 2.76 6.01
N GLY A 213 -5.55 3.20 4.77
CA GLY A 213 -4.90 2.38 3.76
C GLY A 213 -3.48 1.92 4.14
N LEU A 214 -2.67 2.83 4.68
CA LEU A 214 -1.35 2.52 5.23
C LEU A 214 -1.43 1.54 6.40
N GLU A 215 -2.38 1.74 7.32
CA GLU A 215 -2.57 0.85 8.46
C GLU A 215 -2.99 -0.57 8.02
N MET A 216 -3.95 -0.67 7.09
CA MET A 216 -4.36 -1.95 6.51
C MET A 216 -3.15 -2.68 5.90
N VAL A 217 -2.34 -2.00 5.09
CA VAL A 217 -1.15 -2.57 4.47
C VAL A 217 -0.18 -3.12 5.53
N ASN A 218 0.13 -2.35 6.57
CA ASN A 218 1.02 -2.79 7.64
C ASN A 218 0.47 -4.03 8.36
N ARG A 219 -0.82 -4.04 8.69
CA ARG A 219 -1.47 -5.16 9.38
C ARG A 219 -1.51 -6.41 8.50
N SER A 220 -1.84 -6.29 7.21
CA SER A 220 -1.85 -7.42 6.27
C SER A 220 -0.45 -8.00 6.10
N LEU A 221 0.58 -7.17 5.93
CA LEU A 221 1.97 -7.62 5.85
C LEU A 221 2.40 -8.33 7.14
N THR A 222 2.20 -7.68 8.29
CA THR A 222 2.54 -8.25 9.61
C THR A 222 1.90 -9.63 9.78
N THR A 223 0.61 -9.74 9.53
CA THR A 223 -0.16 -10.98 9.71
C THR A 223 0.35 -12.09 8.80
N ALA A 224 0.49 -11.81 7.49
CA ALA A 224 0.95 -12.79 6.53
C ALA A 224 2.38 -13.29 6.81
N PHE A 225 3.31 -12.37 7.07
CA PHE A 225 4.71 -12.72 7.31
C PHE A 225 4.90 -13.42 8.66
N ARG A 226 4.31 -12.92 9.76
CA ARG A 226 4.40 -13.59 11.08
C ARG A 226 3.83 -14.99 11.04
N TYR A 227 2.68 -15.17 10.41
CA TYR A 227 2.07 -16.48 10.26
C TYR A 227 3.00 -17.43 9.49
N THR A 228 3.53 -16.97 8.35
CA THR A 228 4.41 -17.78 7.49
C THR A 228 5.68 -18.19 8.22
N VAL A 229 6.37 -17.24 8.85
CA VAL A 229 7.58 -17.49 9.66
C VAL A 229 7.31 -18.57 10.69
N LYS A 230 6.24 -18.42 11.48
CA LYS A 230 5.84 -19.39 12.50
C LYS A 230 5.52 -20.77 11.89
N GLN A 231 4.88 -20.84 10.72
CA GLN A 231 4.61 -22.12 10.07
C GLN A 231 5.89 -22.84 9.64
N TRP A 232 6.88 -22.11 9.12
CA TRP A 232 8.16 -22.68 8.71
C TRP A 232 9.02 -23.13 9.88
N GLU A 233 9.14 -22.32 10.93
CA GLU A 233 9.87 -22.71 12.16
C GLU A 233 9.26 -23.97 12.78
N ASN A 234 7.93 -24.09 12.79
CA ASN A 234 7.26 -25.30 13.28
C ASN A 234 7.45 -26.53 12.38
N ARG A 235 7.73 -26.34 11.08
CA ARG A 235 8.06 -27.45 10.18
C ARG A 235 9.51 -27.91 10.37
N GLU A 236 10.44 -26.98 10.57
CA GLU A 236 11.84 -27.31 10.90
C GLU A 236 11.98 -27.97 12.28
N ALA A 237 11.12 -27.64 13.25
CA ALA A 237 11.12 -28.22 14.59
C ALA A 237 10.48 -29.61 14.69
N ARG A 238 9.84 -30.11 13.62
CA ARG A 238 9.26 -31.46 13.58
C ARG A 238 10.24 -32.40 12.84
N PRO A 239 10.69 -33.50 13.47
CA PRO A 239 11.63 -34.44 12.85
C PRO A 239 11.05 -35.14 11.62
#